data_AF-A0A5C5XFI0-F1
#
_entry.id   AF-A0A5C5XFI0-F1
#
_cell.length_a   1.000
_cell.length_b   1.000
_cell.length_c   1.000
_cell.angle_alpha   90.00
_cell.angle_beta   90.00
_cell.angle_gamma   90.00
#
_symmetry.space_group_name_H-M   'P 1'
#
loop_
_entity.id
_entity.type
_entity.pdbx_description
1 polymer ?
#
loop_
_entity_poly.entity_id
_entity_poly.type
_entity_poly.pdbx_seq_one_letter_code
_entity_poly.pdbx_strand_id
1 'polypeptide(L)'
;MEQLKRHAKSLAKLHQLTNLPEHDKLLPRLAENGSLLIETYDILTVADALDSRVESACEWLLDNFYLIDEQILAIRRLLPPSYSRELPSLGYCRVFTKCCRDRDKQYCEYRTSLEHHIYE
;
A
#
# COMPACT_ATOMS: atom_id res chain seq x y z
N MET A 1 1.49 0.89 19.53
CA MET A 1 2.40 -0.26 19.28
C MET A 1 1.75 -1.63 19.40
N GLU A 2 0.86 -1.88 20.36
CA GLU A 2 0.29 -3.23 20.55
C GLU A 2 -0.63 -3.70 19.41
N GLN A 3 -1.38 -2.77 18.79
CA GLN A 3 -2.19 -3.06 17.61
C GLN A 3 -1.35 -3.49 16.40
N LEU A 4 -0.26 -2.76 16.11
CA LEU A 4 0.68 -3.12 15.04
C LEU A 4 1.28 -4.51 15.25
N LYS A 5 1.69 -4.83 16.49
CA LYS A 5 2.21 -6.16 16.82
C LYS A 5 1.18 -7.27 16.58
N ARG A 6 -0.06 -7.08 17.05
CA ARG A 6 -1.15 -8.05 16.83
C ARG A 6 -1.47 -8.21 15.35
N HIS A 7 -1.53 -7.10 14.62
CA HIS A 7 -1.80 -7.12 13.19
C HIS A 7 -0.67 -7.78 12.40
N ALA A 8 0.59 -7.49 12.71
CA ALA A 8 1.75 -8.14 12.10
C ALA A 8 1.74 -9.66 12.32
N LYS A 9 1.41 -10.12 13.54
CA LYS A 9 1.23 -11.55 13.83
C LYS A 9 0.10 -12.18 13.01
N SER A 10 -0.99 -11.46 12.78
CA SER A 10 -2.10 -11.93 11.94
C SER A 10 -1.68 -12.04 10.48
N LEU A 11 -1.03 -11.00 9.93
CA LEU A 11 -0.53 -10.98 8.56
C LEU A 11 0.47 -12.10 8.29
N ALA A 12 1.40 -12.35 9.22
CA ALA A 12 2.41 -13.39 9.08
C ALA A 12 1.80 -14.81 9.01
N LYS A 13 0.64 -15.04 9.63
CA LYS A 13 -0.08 -16.33 9.56
C LYS A 13 -0.81 -16.52 8.23
N LEU A 14 -1.21 -15.43 7.58
CA LEU A 14 -2.01 -15.44 6.35
C LEU A 14 -1.16 -15.64 5.09
N HIS A 15 0.10 -15.20 5.11
CA HIS A 15 0.94 -15.19 3.91
C HIS A 15 1.96 -16.33 3.96
N GLN A 16 2.06 -17.08 2.87
CA GLN A 16 3.10 -18.09 2.67
C GLN A 16 4.29 -17.47 1.94
N LEU A 17 5.50 -17.85 2.34
CA LEU A 17 6.71 -17.44 1.65
C LEU A 17 6.87 -18.22 0.35
N THR A 18 7.50 -17.60 -0.65
CA THR A 18 7.95 -18.29 -1.86
C THR A 18 9.47 -18.18 -1.98
N ASN A 19 10.06 -19.12 -2.71
CA ASN A 19 11.49 -19.06 -3.08
C ASN A 19 11.66 -18.58 -4.53
N LEU A 20 10.59 -18.11 -5.17
CA LEU A 20 10.67 -17.56 -6.50
C LEU A 20 11.48 -16.25 -6.47
N PRO A 21 12.38 -16.04 -7.45
CA PRO A 21 13.12 -14.80 -7.56
C PRO A 21 12.12 -13.66 -7.77
N GLU A 22 11.96 -12.81 -6.75
CA GLU A 22 11.09 -11.66 -6.82
C GLU A 22 11.86 -10.48 -7.41
N HIS A 23 11.18 -9.73 -8.28
CA HIS A 23 11.76 -8.54 -8.88
C HIS A 23 11.83 -7.43 -7.84
N ASP A 24 12.83 -6.56 -7.96
CA ASP A 24 12.87 -5.34 -7.18
C ASP A 24 11.71 -4.45 -7.60
N LYS A 25 10.69 -4.39 -6.74
CA LYS A 25 9.46 -3.62 -6.96
C LYS A 25 9.29 -2.53 -5.91
N LEU A 26 10.01 -2.58 -4.79
CA LEU A 26 9.75 -1.68 -3.65
C LEU A 26 10.07 -0.24 -4.02
N LEU A 27 11.29 0.04 -4.46
CA LEU A 27 11.69 1.40 -4.79
C LEU A 27 11.02 1.94 -6.06
N PRO A 28 10.85 1.13 -7.14
CA PRO A 28 10.03 1.56 -8.28
C PRO A 28 8.59 1.91 -7.88
N ARG A 29 7.92 1.07 -7.08
CA ARG A 29 6.55 1.32 -6.64
C ARG A 29 6.46 2.51 -5.68
N LEU A 30 7.47 2.71 -4.84
CA LEU A 30 7.57 3.90 -3.99
C LEU A 30 7.71 5.18 -4.82
N ALA A 31 8.49 5.14 -5.91
CA ALA A 31 8.63 6.27 -6.81
C ALA A 31 7.32 6.59 -7.54
N GLU A 32 6.63 5.57 -8.07
CA GLU A 32 5.30 5.71 -8.68
C GLU A 32 4.28 6.30 -7.68
N ASN A 33 4.21 5.73 -6.48
CA ASN A 33 3.30 6.20 -5.44
C ASN A 33 3.63 7.64 -5.03
N GLY A 34 4.91 7.98 -4.91
CA GLY A 34 5.35 9.33 -4.58
C GLY A 34 4.90 10.36 -5.61
N SER A 35 5.06 10.07 -6.90
CA SER A 35 4.56 10.93 -7.98
C SER A 35 3.05 11.11 -7.90
N LEU A 36 2.30 10.03 -7.68
CA LEU A 36 0.84 10.08 -7.56
C LEU A 36 0.39 10.90 -6.34
N LEU A 37 1.09 10.77 -5.21
CA LEU A 37 0.79 11.54 -4.00
C LEU A 37 1.03 13.04 -4.20
N ILE A 38 2.11 13.42 -4.90
CA ILE A 38 2.39 14.82 -5.25
C ILE A 38 1.28 15.37 -6.15
N GLU A 39 0.94 14.66 -7.22
CA GLU A 39 -0.12 15.07 -8.15
C GLU A 39 -1.47 15.23 -7.42
N THR A 40 -1.80 14.29 -6.54
CA THR A 40 -3.02 14.35 -5.74
C THR A 40 -3.01 15.56 -4.80
N TYR A 41 -1.90 15.80 -4.12
CA TYR A 41 -1.75 16.94 -3.22
C TYR A 41 -1.91 18.28 -3.94
N ASP A 42 -1.32 18.43 -5.14
CA ASP A 42 -1.45 19.63 -5.95
C ASP A 42 -2.90 19.90 -6.36
N ILE A 43 -3.63 18.86 -6.79
CA ILE A 43 -5.06 18.94 -7.14
C ILE A 43 -5.88 19.34 -5.92
N LEU A 44 -5.64 18.71 -4.77
CA LEU A 44 -6.39 18.97 -3.54
C LEU A 44 -6.13 20.37 -2.99
N THR A 45 -4.90 20.86 -3.10
CA THR A 45 -4.54 22.23 -2.68
C THR A 45 -5.30 23.28 -3.47
N VAL A 46 -5.48 23.07 -4.78
CA VAL A 46 -6.30 23.96 -5.62
C VAL A 46 -7.78 23.87 -5.25
N ALA A 47 -8.30 22.67 -4.99
CA ALA A 47 -9.70 22.48 -4.59
C ALA A 47 -10.01 23.12 -3.23
N ASP A 48 -9.11 22.98 -2.26
CA ASP A 48 -9.20 23.59 -0.92
C ASP A 48 -9.18 25.12 -0.99
N ALA A 49 -8.29 25.69 -1.81
CA ALA A 49 -8.24 27.14 -2.04
C ALA A 49 -9.52 27.73 -2.66
N LEU A 50 -10.34 26.89 -3.31
CA LEU A 50 -11.64 27.24 -3.88
C LEU A 50 -12.82 26.99 -2.92
N ASP A 51 -12.55 26.68 -1.64
CA ASP A 51 -13.55 26.33 -0.61
C ASP A 51 -14.49 25.19 -1.06
N SER A 52 -13.94 24.27 -1.87
CA SER A 52 -14.68 23.09 -2.31
C SER A 52 -14.80 22.10 -1.15
N ARG A 53 -15.94 21.40 -1.04
CA ARG A 53 -16.05 20.30 -0.07
C ARG A 53 -15.07 19.20 -0.43
N VAL A 54 -14.01 19.09 0.34
CA VAL A 54 -13.03 18.01 0.23
C VAL A 54 -13.47 16.85 1.14
N GLU A 55 -13.22 15.61 0.72
CA GLU A 55 -13.52 14.43 1.54
C GLU A 55 -12.57 14.36 2.75
N SER A 56 -13.02 13.79 3.88
CA SER A 56 -12.20 13.66 5.10
C SER A 56 -10.84 12.95 4.87
N ALA A 57 -10.75 12.03 3.91
CA ALA A 57 -9.49 11.39 3.55
C ALA A 57 -8.52 12.37 2.85
N CYS A 58 -9.04 13.31 2.09
CA CYS A 58 -8.27 14.32 1.37
C CYS A 58 -7.76 15.41 2.33
N GLU A 59 -8.59 15.87 3.27
CA GLU A 59 -8.18 16.78 4.35
C GLU A 59 -7.02 16.17 5.14
N TRP A 60 -7.15 14.90 5.53
CA TRP A 60 -6.07 14.19 6.21
C TRP A 60 -4.78 14.16 5.39
N LEU A 61 -4.87 13.95 4.08
CA LEU A 61 -3.69 13.95 3.21
C LEU A 61 -3.03 15.33 3.17
N LEU A 62 -3.81 16.40 3.02
CA LEU A 62 -3.30 17.78 3.02
C LEU A 62 -2.53 18.09 4.31
N ASP A 63 -3.12 17.74 5.47
CA ASP A 63 -2.51 17.99 6.78
C ASP A 63 -1.20 17.21 7.00
N ASN A 64 -1.06 16.03 6.38
CA ASN A 64 0.03 15.09 6.67
C ASN A 64 1.04 14.94 5.52
N PHE A 65 0.84 15.63 4.40
CA PHE A 65 1.65 15.42 3.20
C PHE A 65 3.16 15.59 3.44
N TYR A 66 3.56 16.60 4.22
CA TYR A 66 4.97 16.85 4.53
C TYR A 66 5.66 15.65 5.22
N LEU A 67 4.96 14.97 6.13
CA LEU A 67 5.48 13.78 6.81
C LEU A 67 5.67 12.64 5.81
N ILE A 68 4.72 12.46 4.90
CA ILE A 68 4.75 11.40 3.90
C ILE A 68 5.91 11.65 2.92
N ASP A 69 6.08 12.89 2.44
CA ASP A 69 7.18 13.27 1.55
C ASP A 69 8.55 13.06 2.22
N GLU A 70 8.69 13.48 3.48
CA GLU A 70 9.90 13.22 4.27
C GLU A 70 10.22 11.72 4.36
N GLN A 71 9.21 10.86 4.61
CA GLN A 71 9.42 9.40 4.65
C GLN A 71 9.81 8.84 3.29
N ILE A 72 9.18 9.29 2.20
CA ILE A 72 9.52 8.87 0.84
C ILE A 72 10.99 9.24 0.52
N LEU A 73 11.39 10.47 0.82
CA LEU A 73 12.76 10.95 0.62
C LEU A 73 13.77 10.18 1.48
N ALA A 74 13.45 9.94 2.75
CA ALA A 74 14.31 9.18 3.66
C ALA A 74 14.53 7.75 3.14
N ILE A 75 13.45 7.07 2.75
CA ILE A 75 13.51 5.70 2.22
C ILE A 75 14.34 5.64 0.93
N ARG A 76 14.14 6.58 0.01
CA ARG A 76 14.92 6.66 -1.25
C ARG A 76 16.42 6.90 -1.03
N ARG A 77 16.79 7.56 0.06
CA ARG A 77 18.20 7.84 0.40
C ARG A 77 18.86 6.71 1.19
N LEU A 78 18.11 6.07 2.09
CA LEU A 78 18.65 5.11 3.05
C LEU A 78 18.58 3.66 2.58
N LEU A 79 17.62 3.30 1.72
CA LEU A 79 17.49 1.94 1.24
C LEU A 79 18.31 1.73 -0.05
N PRO A 80 19.22 0.75 -0.09
CA PRO A 80 19.91 0.39 -1.32
C PRO A 80 18.92 -0.17 -2.35
N PRO A 81 19.20 -0.07 -3.67
CA PRO A 81 18.35 -0.63 -4.71
C PRO A 81 18.06 -2.13 -4.54
N SER A 82 19.01 -2.89 -4.00
CA SER A 82 18.84 -4.32 -3.77
C SER A 82 18.02 -4.68 -2.53
N TYR A 83 17.64 -3.70 -1.69
CA TYR A 83 17.05 -3.98 -0.37
C TYR A 83 15.81 -4.88 -0.45
N SER A 84 14.97 -4.69 -1.47
CA SER A 84 13.76 -5.51 -1.64
C SER A 84 14.08 -6.99 -1.94
N ARG A 85 15.27 -7.30 -2.47
CA ARG A 85 15.69 -8.68 -2.76
C ARG A 85 16.14 -9.42 -1.50
N GLU A 86 16.48 -8.68 -0.45
CA GLU A 86 16.81 -9.21 0.87
C GLU A 86 15.56 -9.51 1.71
N LEU A 87 14.39 -8.98 1.29
CA LEU A 87 13.12 -9.23 1.95
C LEU A 87 12.54 -10.61 1.53
N PRO A 88 11.91 -11.34 2.45
CA PRO A 88 11.19 -12.57 2.11
C PRO A 88 10.08 -12.28 1.09
N SER A 89 10.10 -13.00 -0.03
CA SER A 89 9.05 -12.88 -1.04
C SER A 89 7.80 -13.62 -0.57
N LEU A 90 6.65 -12.95 -0.69
CA LEU A 90 5.37 -13.57 -0.43
C LEU A 90 4.93 -14.31 -1.69
N GLY A 91 4.64 -15.60 -1.56
CA GLY A 91 4.03 -16.35 -2.63
C GLY A 91 2.67 -15.76 -2.93
N TYR A 92 2.52 -15.14 -4.12
CA TYR A 92 1.19 -14.86 -4.62
C TYR A 92 0.47 -16.19 -4.78
N CYS A 93 -0.46 -16.47 -3.87
CA CYS A 93 -1.61 -17.25 -4.25
C CYS A 93 -2.22 -16.50 -5.43
N ARG A 94 -2.09 -17.03 -6.66
CA ARG A 94 -2.75 -16.45 -7.84
C ARG A 94 -4.24 -16.48 -7.58
N VAL A 95 -4.79 -15.37 -7.10
CA VAL A 95 -6.21 -15.23 -6.74
C VAL A 95 -7.13 -15.51 -7.93
N PHE A 96 -6.62 -15.51 -9.16
CA PHE A 96 -7.42 -15.74 -10.37
C PHE A 96 -7.48 -17.17 -10.89
N THR A 97 -6.69 -18.13 -10.39
CA THR A 97 -6.85 -19.52 -10.83
C THR A 97 -6.62 -20.50 -9.68
N LYS A 98 -7.68 -20.73 -8.90
CA LYS A 98 -7.95 -22.02 -8.25
C LYS A 98 -7.04 -22.39 -7.06
N CYS A 99 -7.02 -21.57 -6.01
CA CYS A 99 -6.60 -22.00 -4.65
C CYS A 99 -7.70 -21.76 -3.60
N CYS A 100 -8.95 -22.06 -3.95
CA CYS A 100 -10.01 -22.27 -2.96
C CYS A 100 -10.17 -23.78 -2.74
N ARG A 101 -9.32 -24.39 -1.92
CA ARG A 101 -9.56 -25.77 -1.48
C ARG A 101 -9.11 -26.01 -0.04
N ASP A 102 -9.65 -25.18 0.84
CA ASP A 102 -9.81 -25.44 2.28
C ASP A 102 -9.04 -24.49 3.19
N ARG A 103 -9.86 -23.77 3.98
CA ARG A 103 -9.60 -22.79 5.03
C ARG A 103 -9.48 -21.32 4.59
N ASP A 104 -10.44 -20.56 5.12
CA ASP A 104 -10.55 -19.10 5.18
C ASP A 104 -11.08 -18.37 3.94
N LYS A 105 -12.34 -18.65 3.59
CA LYS A 105 -13.17 -17.86 2.65
C LYS A 105 -13.29 -16.37 3.00
N GLN A 106 -13.05 -16.01 4.26
CA GLN A 106 -13.28 -14.66 4.78
C GLN A 106 -12.32 -13.60 4.22
N TYR A 107 -11.12 -13.99 3.76
CA TYR A 107 -10.14 -13.04 3.22
C TYR A 107 -10.36 -12.71 1.74
N CYS A 108 -10.98 -13.62 0.97
CA CYS A 108 -11.29 -13.40 -0.45
C CYS A 108 -12.50 -12.46 -0.65
N GLU A 109 -13.50 -12.49 0.25
CA GLU A 109 -14.70 -11.65 0.13
C GLU A 109 -14.41 -10.17 0.44
N TYR A 110 -13.40 -9.89 1.26
CA TYR A 110 -13.08 -8.52 1.68
C TYR A 110 -12.49 -7.67 0.53
N ARG A 111 -11.81 -8.30 -0.44
CA ARG A 111 -11.15 -7.57 -1.53
C ARG A 111 -12.05 -7.32 -2.74
N THR A 112 -13.03 -8.19 -3.02
CA THR A 112 -14.05 -7.93 -4.04
C THR A 112 -15.03 -6.82 -3.65
N SER A 113 -15.20 -6.55 -2.35
CA SER A 113 -16.03 -5.45 -1.86
C SER A 113 -15.31 -4.09 -1.93
N LEU A 114 -13.98 -4.05 -1.78
CA LEU A 114 -13.18 -2.82 -1.84
C LEU A 114 -12.88 -2.35 -3.27
N GLU A 115 -12.83 -3.25 -4.26
CA GLU A 115 -12.64 -2.86 -5.67
C GLU A 115 -13.92 -2.30 -6.32
N HIS A 116 -15.12 -2.59 -5.79
CA HIS A 116 -16.38 -2.00 -6.26
C HIS A 116 -16.71 -0.63 -5.64
N HIS A 117 -16.11 -0.28 -4.50
CA HIS A 117 -16.46 0.96 -3.78
C HIS A 117 -15.49 2.13 -4.04
N ILE A 118 -14.50 1.94 -4.92
CA ILE A 118 -13.51 2.96 -5.31
C ILE A 118 -13.83 3.55 -6.72
N TYR A 119 -14.88 3.07 -7.38
CA TYR A 119 -15.34 3.59 -8.69
C TYR A 119 -16.87 3.83 -8.76
N GLU A 120 -17.52 4.08 -7.62
CA GLU A 120 -18.84 4.71 -7.51
C GLU A 120 -18.79 5.80 -6.44
#